data_AF-A0A7Y2FY46-F1
#
_entry.id   AF-A0A7Y2FY46-F1
#
_cell.length_a   1.000
_cell.length_b   1.000
_cell.length_c   1.000
_cell.angle_alpha   90.00
_cell.angle_beta   90.00
_cell.angle_gamma   90.00
#
_symmetry.space_group_name_H-M   'P 1'
#
loop_
_entity.id
_entity.type
_entity.pdbx_description
1 polymer ?
#
loop_
_entity_poly.entity_id
_entity_poly.type
_entity_poly.pdbx_seq_one_letter_code
_entity_poly.pdbx_strand_id
1 'polypeptide(L)'
;TAPMFIGYTIVFNYNPSLSLNTILTSVLAAALFEELYFRAFLFGQLFRYTQLGFIPSATIGALLFGLVHLYQGNNLGESAGVFAVTFAGGMLYAWVFVEKEFNIWIPVFLHLFMNLSWGLFDVSGNAMGGIYANIFRAFTIALIIILTIKENKRYGKELVINRKSLWYKTS
;
A
#
# COMPACT_ATOMS: atom_id res chain seq x y z
N THR A 1 -7.36 -0.33 8.06
CA THR A 1 -7.59 1.11 7.81
C THR A 1 -8.38 1.81 8.90
N ALA A 2 -8.92 1.11 9.92
CA ALA A 2 -9.67 1.74 11.01
C ALA A 2 -8.95 2.94 11.68
N PRO A 3 -7.63 2.93 11.94
CA PRO A 3 -6.96 4.09 12.51
C PRO A 3 -7.05 5.36 11.65
N MET A 4 -7.02 5.24 10.32
CA MET A 4 -7.23 6.38 9.42
C MET A 4 -8.67 6.87 9.48
N PHE A 5 -9.67 6.00 9.40
CA PHE A 5 -11.07 6.43 9.51
C PHE A 5 -11.36 7.14 10.84
N ILE A 6 -10.99 6.51 11.96
CA ILE A 6 -11.23 7.08 13.30
C ILE A 6 -10.43 8.37 13.47
N GLY A 7 -9.13 8.34 13.15
CA GLY A 7 -8.28 9.50 13.30
C GLY A 7 -8.74 10.68 12.46
N TYR A 8 -9.07 10.45 11.19
CA TYR A 8 -9.43 11.50 10.26
C TYR A 8 -10.77 12.15 10.61
N THR A 9 -11.73 11.42 11.19
CA THR A 9 -12.97 12.05 11.73
C THR A 9 -12.70 13.07 12.82
N ILE A 10 -11.58 12.96 13.54
CA ILE A 10 -11.24 13.83 14.67
C ILE A 10 -10.42 15.04 14.20
N VAL A 11 -9.52 14.85 13.24
CA VAL A 11 -8.52 15.88 12.87
C VAL A 11 -8.78 16.58 11.53
N PHE A 12 -9.60 16.00 10.65
CA PHE A 12 -9.89 16.55 9.32
C PHE A 12 -11.39 16.81 9.15
N ASN A 13 -11.71 17.77 8.29
CA ASN A 13 -13.10 18.03 7.93
C ASN A 13 -13.62 16.95 6.98
N TYR A 14 -14.90 16.60 7.14
CA TYR A 14 -15.59 15.81 6.13
C TYR A 14 -15.60 16.55 4.79
N ASN A 15 -15.42 15.82 3.69
CA ASN A 15 -15.43 16.34 2.33
C ASN A 15 -16.81 16.12 1.69
N PRO A 16 -17.73 17.12 1.73
CA PRO A 16 -19.04 16.99 1.09
C PRO A 16 -18.97 17.00 -0.44
N SER A 17 -17.83 17.40 -1.01
CA SER A 17 -17.63 17.50 -2.46
C SER A 17 -17.13 16.19 -3.11
N LEU A 18 -16.98 15.11 -2.33
CA LEU A 18 -16.57 13.81 -2.84
C LEU A 18 -17.62 13.28 -3.84
N SER A 19 -17.28 13.34 -5.13
CA SER A 19 -18.19 12.90 -6.19
C SER A 19 -18.20 11.38 -6.34
N LEU A 20 -19.31 10.82 -6.84
CA LEU A 20 -19.39 9.41 -7.22
C LEU A 20 -18.32 9.05 -8.26
N ASN A 21 -18.02 9.94 -9.19
CA ASN A 21 -16.98 9.71 -10.20
C ASN A 21 -15.60 9.54 -9.56
N THR A 22 -15.27 10.37 -8.56
CA THR A 22 -14.01 10.25 -7.80
C THR A 22 -13.94 8.93 -7.03
N ILE A 23 -15.06 8.49 -6.43
CA ILE A 23 -15.13 7.19 -5.75
C ILE A 23 -14.90 6.04 -6.75
N LEU A 24 -15.55 6.08 -7.91
CA LEU A 24 -15.40 5.01 -8.90
C LEU A 24 -13.99 4.96 -9.50
N THR A 25 -13.39 6.12 -9.78
CA THR A 25 -12.09 6.20 -10.47
C THR A 25 -10.90 6.15 -9.51
N SER A 26 -10.80 7.09 -8.56
CA SER A 26 -9.63 7.25 -7.68
C SER A 26 -9.66 6.36 -6.44
N VAL A 27 -10.81 5.76 -6.10
CA VAL A 27 -10.91 4.85 -4.95
C VAL A 27 -11.05 3.41 -5.41
N LEU A 28 -12.08 3.07 -6.17
CA LEU A 28 -12.36 1.69 -6.58
C LEU A 28 -11.45 1.23 -7.73
N ALA A 29 -11.48 1.92 -8.87
CA ALA A 29 -10.73 1.50 -10.05
C ALA A 29 -9.21 1.58 -9.81
N ALA A 30 -8.72 2.67 -9.21
CA ALA A 30 -7.31 2.80 -8.84
C ALA A 30 -6.85 1.61 -7.97
N ALA A 31 -7.54 1.34 -6.85
CA ALA A 31 -7.18 0.22 -5.97
C ALA A 31 -7.23 -1.14 -6.69
N LEU A 32 -8.21 -1.36 -7.57
CA LEU A 32 -8.31 -2.62 -8.30
C LEU A 32 -7.18 -2.77 -9.33
N PHE A 33 -7.02 -1.80 -10.24
CA PHE A 33 -6.06 -1.91 -11.34
C PHE A 33 -4.62 -1.80 -10.87
N GLU A 34 -4.33 -0.92 -9.92
CA GLU A 34 -2.97 -0.77 -9.39
C GLU A 34 -2.54 -2.04 -8.65
N GLU A 35 -3.39 -2.64 -7.82
CA GLU A 35 -2.99 -3.86 -7.13
C GLU A 35 -2.91 -5.06 -8.08
N LEU A 36 -3.84 -5.20 -9.03
CA LEU A 36 -3.74 -6.24 -10.06
C LEU A 36 -2.44 -6.12 -10.87
N TYR A 37 -2.10 -4.91 -11.32
CA TYR A 37 -0.92 -4.71 -12.14
C TYR A 37 0.39 -4.78 -11.33
N PHE A 38 0.51 -4.00 -10.25
CA PHE A 38 1.77 -3.90 -9.52
C PHE A 38 2.00 -5.10 -8.60
N ARG A 39 0.95 -5.67 -7.97
CA ARG A 39 1.10 -6.76 -6.98
C ARG A 39 0.90 -8.12 -7.62
N ALA A 40 -0.18 -8.37 -8.35
CA ALA A 40 -0.40 -9.69 -8.94
C ALA A 40 0.49 -9.94 -10.17
N PHE A 41 0.57 -8.97 -11.10
CA PHE A 41 1.32 -9.13 -12.34
C PHE A 41 2.83 -8.85 -12.16
N LEU A 42 3.25 -7.64 -11.83
CA LEU A 42 4.68 -7.32 -11.76
C LEU A 42 5.39 -8.05 -10.62
N PHE A 43 5.04 -7.75 -9.38
CA PHE A 43 5.71 -8.35 -8.23
C PHE A 43 5.41 -9.85 -8.11
N GLY A 44 4.14 -10.24 -8.20
CA GLY A 44 3.68 -11.60 -7.96
C GLY A 44 4.28 -12.60 -8.95
N GLN A 45 4.37 -12.24 -10.23
CA GLN A 45 4.98 -13.13 -11.22
C GLN A 45 6.49 -13.29 -10.99
N LEU A 46 7.19 -12.18 -10.73
CA LEU A 46 8.63 -12.21 -10.44
C LEU A 46 8.94 -13.05 -9.20
N PHE A 47 8.25 -12.78 -8.09
CA PHE A 47 8.54 -13.44 -6.83
C PHE A 47 8.09 -14.91 -6.83
N ARG A 48 7.06 -15.30 -7.58
CA ARG A 48 6.60 -16.70 -7.60
C ARG A 48 7.36 -17.58 -8.59
N TYR A 49 7.63 -17.07 -9.79
CA TYR A 49 8.09 -17.89 -10.91
C TYR A 49 9.57 -17.72 -11.26
N THR A 50 10.31 -16.89 -10.52
CA THR A 50 11.78 -16.79 -10.62
C THR A 50 12.46 -17.21 -9.33
N GLN A 51 13.79 -17.20 -9.29
CA GLN A 51 14.58 -17.39 -8.05
C GLN A 51 14.82 -16.08 -7.28
N LEU A 52 14.33 -14.94 -7.78
CA LEU A 52 14.48 -13.66 -7.09
C LEU A 52 13.77 -13.67 -5.74
N GLY A 53 14.43 -13.11 -4.73
CA GLY A 53 13.86 -12.88 -3.41
C GLY A 53 12.91 -11.68 -3.38
N PHE A 54 12.43 -11.37 -2.18
CA PHE A 54 11.47 -10.31 -1.93
C PHE A 54 12.01 -8.94 -2.30
N ILE A 55 13.22 -8.59 -1.87
CA ILE A 55 13.82 -7.27 -2.09
C ILE A 55 13.91 -6.95 -3.59
N PRO A 56 14.59 -7.74 -4.44
CA PRO A 56 14.66 -7.42 -5.87
C PRO A 56 13.29 -7.44 -6.54
N SER A 57 12.42 -8.41 -6.23
CA SER A 57 11.10 -8.53 -6.86
C SER A 57 10.18 -7.36 -6.49
N ALA A 58 10.11 -7.01 -5.21
CA ALA A 58 9.25 -5.94 -4.71
C ALA A 58 9.79 -4.56 -5.11
N THR A 59 11.11 -4.38 -5.12
CA THR A 59 11.73 -3.10 -5.50
C THR A 59 11.40 -2.74 -6.94
N ILE A 60 11.43 -3.70 -7.88
CA ILE A 60 11.06 -3.44 -9.28
C ILE A 60 9.62 -2.88 -9.37
N GLY A 61 8.66 -3.57 -8.73
CA GLY A 61 7.27 -3.13 -8.71
C GLY A 61 7.07 -1.78 -8.00
N ALA A 62 7.70 -1.61 -6.83
CA ALA A 62 7.61 -0.40 -6.01
C ALA A 62 8.27 0.82 -6.65
N LEU A 63 9.39 0.64 -7.37
CA LEU A 63 10.04 1.71 -8.13
C LEU A 63 9.11 2.23 -9.22
N LEU A 64 8.56 1.33 -10.05
CA LEU A 64 7.63 1.72 -11.11
C LEU A 64 6.37 2.37 -10.52
N PHE A 65 5.85 1.81 -9.43
CA PHE A 65 4.70 2.38 -8.73
C PHE A 65 5.00 3.80 -8.23
N GLY A 66 6.15 4.03 -7.61
CA GLY A 66 6.54 5.36 -7.17
C GLY A 66 6.72 6.35 -8.32
N LEU A 67 7.35 5.90 -9.42
CA LEU A 67 7.60 6.74 -10.59
C LEU A 67 6.31 7.22 -11.26
N VAL A 68 5.30 6.35 -11.40
CA VAL A 68 4.02 6.76 -12.01
C VAL A 68 3.24 7.74 -11.13
N HIS A 69 3.63 7.97 -9.88
CA HIS A 69 2.99 8.92 -8.96
C HIS A 69 3.68 10.28 -8.89
N LEU A 70 4.84 10.47 -9.54
CA LEU A 70 5.59 11.72 -9.48
C LEU A 70 4.77 12.96 -9.91
N TYR A 71 3.76 12.77 -10.75
CA TYR A 71 2.85 13.83 -11.23
C TYR A 71 2.01 14.47 -10.12
N GLN A 72 1.90 13.86 -8.94
CA GLN A 72 1.13 14.43 -7.82
C GLN A 72 1.91 15.51 -7.04
N GLY A 73 3.18 15.75 -7.36
CA GLY A 73 3.98 16.81 -6.75
C GLY A 73 4.07 18.05 -7.64
N ASN A 74 3.99 19.24 -7.03
CA ASN A 74 4.10 20.51 -7.75
C ASN A 74 5.53 21.05 -7.84
N ASN A 75 6.46 20.44 -7.11
CA ASN A 75 7.88 20.77 -7.09
C ASN A 75 8.70 19.51 -6.76
N LEU A 76 10.02 19.60 -6.93
CA LEU A 76 10.93 18.46 -6.72
C LEU A 76 10.82 17.83 -5.31
N GLY A 77 10.61 18.65 -4.28
CA GLY A 77 10.47 18.18 -2.90
C GLY A 77 9.18 17.38 -2.70
N GLU A 78 8.05 17.90 -3.18
CA GLU A 78 6.77 17.20 -3.15
C GLU A 78 6.79 15.92 -3.98
N SER A 79 7.33 15.94 -5.20
CA SER A 79 7.42 14.75 -6.05
C SER A 79 8.32 13.69 -5.40
N ALA A 80 9.44 14.08 -4.80
CA ALA A 80 10.30 13.15 -4.06
C ALA A 80 9.58 12.55 -2.84
N GLY A 81 8.81 13.36 -2.10
CA GLY A 81 7.99 12.90 -0.98
C GLY A 81 6.89 11.93 -1.40
N VAL A 82 6.16 12.25 -2.48
CA VAL A 82 5.15 11.36 -3.08
C VAL A 82 5.80 10.04 -3.49
N PHE A 83 6.91 10.09 -4.24
CA PHE A 83 7.65 8.91 -4.65
C PHE A 83 8.06 8.05 -3.45
N ALA A 84 8.62 8.64 -2.40
CA ALA A 84 9.08 7.90 -1.23
C ALA A 84 7.92 7.18 -0.52
N VAL A 85 6.78 7.86 -0.36
CA VAL A 85 5.60 7.32 0.31
C VAL A 85 4.95 6.21 -0.52
N THR A 86 4.78 6.39 -1.83
CA THR A 86 4.18 5.39 -2.70
C THR A 86 5.11 4.21 -2.93
N PHE A 87 6.42 4.43 -3.07
CA PHE A 87 7.44 3.37 -3.07
C PHE A 87 7.36 2.50 -1.80
N ALA A 88 7.34 3.13 -0.62
CA ALA A 88 7.20 2.43 0.65
C ALA A 88 5.87 1.65 0.74
N GLY A 89 4.77 2.23 0.26
CA GLY A 89 3.48 1.56 0.12
C GLY A 89 3.53 0.35 -0.83
N GLY A 90 4.26 0.47 -1.94
CA GLY A 90 4.56 -0.60 -2.88
C GLY A 90 5.20 -1.80 -2.18
N MET A 91 6.27 -1.54 -1.44
CA MET A 91 6.99 -2.55 -0.66
C MET A 91 6.11 -3.20 0.41
N LEU A 92 5.36 -2.40 1.18
CA LEU A 92 4.46 -2.91 2.22
C LEU A 92 3.36 -3.80 1.65
N TYR A 93 2.72 -3.37 0.57
CA TYR A 93 1.61 -4.13 -0.02
C TYR A 93 2.10 -5.41 -0.68
N ALA A 94 3.29 -5.40 -1.29
CA ALA A 94 3.95 -6.61 -1.76
C ALA A 94 4.19 -7.59 -0.60
N TRP A 95 4.70 -7.11 0.55
CA TRP A 95 4.91 -7.95 1.74
C TRP A 95 3.59 -8.55 2.25
N VAL A 96 2.56 -7.72 2.45
CA VAL A 96 1.23 -8.20 2.89
C VAL A 96 0.66 -9.20 1.90
N PHE A 97 0.78 -8.95 0.59
CA PHE A 97 0.28 -9.85 -0.44
C PHE A 97 0.91 -11.25 -0.35
N VAL A 98 2.24 -11.34 -0.16
CA VAL A 98 2.90 -12.65 0.02
C VAL A 98 2.54 -13.32 1.32
N GLU A 99 2.59 -12.59 2.44
CA GLU A 99 2.28 -13.16 3.76
C GLU A 99 0.83 -13.61 3.90
N LYS A 100 -0.06 -13.12 3.03
CA LYS A 100 -1.46 -13.53 2.90
C LYS A 100 -1.67 -14.51 1.76
N GLU A 101 -0.67 -15.34 1.48
CA GLU A 101 -0.74 -16.45 0.52
C GLU A 101 -1.13 -16.01 -0.90
N PHE A 102 -0.66 -14.83 -1.31
CA PHE A 102 -0.98 -14.23 -2.61
C PHE A 102 -2.48 -13.95 -2.81
N ASN A 103 -3.23 -13.70 -1.74
CA ASN A 103 -4.61 -13.24 -1.81
C ASN A 103 -4.66 -11.75 -2.23
N ILE A 104 -5.00 -11.51 -3.50
CA ILE A 104 -5.04 -10.16 -4.10
C ILE A 104 -6.09 -9.25 -3.47
N TRP A 105 -7.14 -9.81 -2.88
CA TRP A 105 -8.20 -8.99 -2.28
C TRP A 105 -7.72 -8.24 -1.04
N ILE A 106 -6.71 -8.75 -0.32
CA ILE A 106 -6.15 -8.07 0.86
C ILE A 106 -5.53 -6.72 0.49
N PRO A 107 -4.55 -6.62 -0.43
CA PRO A 107 -4.02 -5.32 -0.84
C PRO A 107 -5.07 -4.47 -1.56
N VAL A 108 -5.96 -5.05 -2.38
CA VAL A 108 -7.05 -4.28 -3.05
C VAL A 108 -7.93 -3.57 -2.02
N PHE A 109 -8.45 -4.29 -1.02
CA PHE A 109 -9.30 -3.66 0.00
C PHE A 109 -8.51 -2.72 0.91
N LEU A 110 -7.26 -3.05 1.24
CA LEU A 110 -6.41 -2.14 2.01
C LEU A 110 -6.24 -0.80 1.27
N HIS A 111 -5.89 -0.84 0.00
CA HIS A 111 -5.74 0.34 -0.85
C HIS A 111 -7.06 1.10 -0.96
N LEU A 112 -8.13 0.42 -1.36
CA LEU A 112 -9.45 1.00 -1.53
C LEU A 112 -9.90 1.75 -0.27
N PHE A 113 -9.79 1.12 0.90
CA PHE A 113 -10.21 1.76 2.14
C PHE A 113 -9.28 2.89 2.60
N MET A 114 -7.99 2.84 2.26
CA MET A 114 -7.08 3.96 2.49
C MET A 114 -7.48 5.15 1.61
N ASN A 115 -7.68 4.95 0.31
CA ASN A 115 -8.11 6.01 -0.61
C ASN A 115 -9.51 6.54 -0.25
N LEU A 116 -10.42 5.65 0.17
CA LEU A 116 -11.75 6.06 0.61
C LEU A 116 -11.66 6.97 1.83
N SER A 117 -10.88 6.59 2.85
CA SER A 117 -10.66 7.45 4.01
C SER A 117 -10.00 8.77 3.62
N TRP A 118 -9.08 8.74 2.64
CA TRP A 118 -8.43 9.94 2.14
C TRP A 118 -9.36 10.88 1.38
N GLY A 119 -10.36 10.34 0.66
CA GLY A 119 -11.31 11.14 -0.10
C GLY A 119 -12.49 11.65 0.73
N LEU A 120 -12.93 10.86 1.72
CA LEU A 120 -14.04 11.22 2.62
C LEU A 120 -13.69 12.39 3.56
N PHE A 121 -12.41 12.54 3.88
CA PHE A 121 -11.91 13.63 4.71
C PHE A 121 -10.98 14.49 3.86
N ASP A 122 -10.98 15.80 4.04
CA ASP A 122 -10.11 16.70 3.27
C ASP A 122 -8.65 16.62 3.76
N VAL A 123 -7.98 15.50 3.47
CA VAL A 123 -6.67 15.14 4.04
C VAL A 123 -5.53 15.91 3.38
N SER A 124 -5.43 15.83 2.05
CA SER A 124 -4.55 16.65 1.20
C SER A 124 -4.70 16.32 -0.29
N GLY A 125 -4.20 17.21 -1.15
CA GLY A 125 -4.24 17.07 -2.60
C GLY A 125 -3.31 16.03 -3.26
N ASN A 126 -2.39 15.39 -2.51
CA ASN A 126 -1.50 14.34 -3.04
C ASN A 126 -1.25 13.23 -2.00
N ALA A 127 -0.57 12.15 -2.40
CA ALA A 127 -0.28 11.01 -1.52
C ALA A 127 0.69 11.29 -0.36
N MET A 128 1.49 12.37 -0.42
CA MET A 128 2.46 12.70 0.63
C MET A 128 1.75 13.03 1.95
N GLY A 129 0.74 13.89 1.89
CA GLY A 129 -0.08 14.32 3.03
C GLY A 129 0.67 15.04 4.15
N GLY A 130 -0.10 15.57 5.10
CA GLY A 130 0.41 16.29 6.27
C GLY A 130 0.86 15.38 7.42
N ILE A 131 1.32 15.99 8.52
CA ILE A 131 1.80 15.29 9.71
C ILE A 131 0.73 14.36 10.31
N TYR A 132 -0.51 14.86 10.50
CA TYR A 132 -1.60 14.07 11.08
C TYR A 132 -2.04 12.93 10.16
N ALA A 133 -2.05 13.17 8.85
CA ALA A 133 -2.31 12.13 7.85
C ALA A 133 -1.31 10.97 8.02
N ASN A 134 -0.04 11.30 8.14
CA ASN A 134 1.04 10.33 8.30
C ASN A 134 1.03 9.61 9.66
N ILE A 135 0.58 10.24 10.75
CA ILE A 135 0.42 9.58 12.06
C ILE A 135 -0.61 8.44 11.98
N PHE A 136 -1.82 8.72 11.48
CA PHE A 136 -2.87 7.70 11.41
C PHE A 136 -2.59 6.65 10.33
N ARG A 137 -1.88 7.03 9.27
CA ARG A 137 -1.32 6.08 8.29
C ARG A 137 -0.32 5.14 8.95
N ALA A 138 0.61 5.67 9.75
CA ALA A 138 1.57 4.86 10.48
C ALA A 138 0.88 3.88 11.45
N PHE A 139 -0.18 4.30 12.15
CA PHE A 139 -0.99 3.38 12.96
C PHE A 139 -1.69 2.31 12.12
N THR A 140 -2.20 2.66 10.94
CA THR A 140 -2.78 1.68 10.02
C THR A 140 -1.75 0.67 9.53
N ILE A 141 -0.53 1.12 9.21
CA ILE A 141 0.60 0.29 8.80
C ILE A 141 1.01 -0.64 9.95
N ALA A 142 1.19 -0.11 11.16
CA ALA A 142 1.53 -0.90 12.34
C ALA A 142 0.46 -1.97 12.59
N LEU A 143 -0.83 -1.61 12.49
CA LEU A 143 -1.92 -2.55 12.68
C LEU A 143 -1.89 -3.69 11.65
N ILE A 144 -1.71 -3.42 10.36
CA ILE A 144 -1.67 -4.49 9.35
C ILE A 144 -0.46 -5.41 9.53
N ILE A 145 0.70 -4.87 9.92
CA ILE A 145 1.90 -5.66 10.23
C ILE A 145 1.62 -6.57 11.43
N ILE A 146 1.12 -6.02 12.53
CA ILE A 146 0.83 -6.77 13.76
C ILE A 146 -0.21 -7.86 13.49
N LEU A 147 -1.30 -7.55 12.79
CA LEU A 147 -2.34 -8.53 12.47
C LEU A 147 -1.80 -9.67 11.59
N THR A 148 -1.00 -9.34 10.58
CA THR A 148 -0.39 -10.33 9.69
C THR A 148 0.54 -11.28 10.47
N ILE A 149 1.43 -10.74 11.31
CA ILE A 149 2.33 -11.56 12.13
C ILE A 149 1.56 -12.41 13.14
N LYS A 150 0.58 -11.83 13.84
CA LYS A 150 -0.23 -12.55 14.83
C LYS A 150 -1.03 -13.69 14.21
N GLU A 151 -1.58 -13.46 13.02
CA GLU A 151 -2.33 -14.48 12.30
C GLU A 151 -1.43 -15.65 11.89
N ASN A 152 -0.27 -15.37 11.29
CA ASN A 152 0.69 -16.42 10.93
C ASN A 152 1.12 -17.23 12.16
N LYS A 153 1.42 -16.55 13.28
CA LYS A 153 1.72 -17.22 14.56
C LYS A 153 0.56 -18.07 15.08
N ARG A 154 -0.68 -17.58 15.00
CA ARG A 154 -1.88 -18.31 15.45
C ARG A 154 -2.08 -19.61 14.68
N TYR A 155 -1.74 -19.63 13.39
CA TYR A 155 -1.83 -20.81 12.55
C TYR A 155 -0.53 -21.63 12.48
N GLY A 156 0.48 -21.31 13.29
CA GLY A 156 1.77 -22.02 13.29
C GLY A 156 2.56 -21.86 11.99
N LYS A 157 2.26 -20.83 11.19
CA LYS A 157 2.95 -20.53 9.93
C LYS A 157 4.15 -19.62 10.19
N GLU A 158 5.28 -19.95 9.58
CA GLU A 158 6.41 -19.02 9.49
C GLU A 158 6.12 -17.90 8.48
N LEU A 159 6.78 -16.76 8.62
CA LEU A 159 6.72 -15.71 7.61
C LEU A 159 7.37 -16.20 6.31
N VAL A 160 6.69 -15.99 5.19
CA VAL A 160 7.22 -16.33 3.87
C VAL A 160 8.45 -15.48 3.57
N ILE A 161 8.42 -14.20 3.96
CA ILE A 161 9.54 -13.28 3.84
C ILE A 161 10.42 -13.39 5.09
N ASN A 162 11.53 -14.08 4.93
CA ASN A 162 12.53 -14.33 5.97
C ASN A 162 13.94 -14.32 5.36
N ARG A 163 14.97 -14.63 6.15
CA ARG A 163 16.38 -14.58 5.71
C ARG A 163 16.67 -15.40 4.44
N LYS A 164 15.92 -16.47 4.20
CA LYS A 164 16.09 -17.38 3.04
C LYS A 164 15.37 -16.91 1.77
N SER A 165 14.52 -15.90 1.86
CA SER A 165 13.69 -15.41 0.75
C SER A 165 13.85 -13.92 0.48
N LEU A 166 14.73 -13.22 1.20
CA LEU A 166 14.96 -11.78 1.03
C LEU A 166 15.61 -11.42 -0.31
N TRP A 167 16.69 -12.09 -0.68
CA TRP A 167 17.51 -11.72 -1.85
C TRP A 167 17.37 -12.69 -3.01
N TYR A 168 17.52 -13.97 -2.72
CA TYR A 168 17.27 -15.09 -3.63
C TYR A 168 16.55 -16.18 -2.84
N LYS A 169 15.56 -16.82 -3.46
CA LYS A 169 14.87 -17.96 -2.87
C LYS A 169 15.73 -19.20 -3.10
N THR A 170 16.23 -19.79 -2.02
CA THR A 170 16.86 -21.12 -2.08
C THR A 170 15.77 -22.18 -2.20
N SER A 171 15.84 -22.98 -3.27
CA SER A 171 15.03 -24.19 -3.47
C SER A 171 15.20 -25.21 -2.35
#